data_AF-X5Z0H9-F1
#
_entry.id   AF-X5Z0H9-F1
#
_cell.length_a   1.000
_cell.length_b   1.000
_cell.length_c   1.000
_cell.angle_alpha   90.00
_cell.angle_beta   90.00
_cell.angle_gamma   90.00
#
_symmetry.space_group_name_H-M   'P 1'
#
loop_
_entity.id
_entity.type
_entity.pdbx_description
1 polymer ?
#
loop_
_entity_poly.entity_id
_entity_poly.type
_entity_poly.pdbx_seq_one_letter_code
_entity_poly.pdbx_strand_id
1 'polypeptide(L)'
;MGDAMVTSFPCYLVTEGVERKILESRFSGVTFDKVEVTTSELFEEMQPDQKLPPFVWLKVSGKAGLDDFGIAKDYRLVVSESVLDVLKLLGVSNALIEPFEGS
;
A
#
# COMPACT_ATOMS: atom_id res chain seq x y z
N MET A 1 13.30 -23.79 9.05
CA MET A 1 13.23 -23.16 10.38
C MET A 1 11.97 -22.31 10.33
N GLY A 2 10.87 -22.83 10.88
CA GLY A 2 9.54 -22.24 10.74
C GLY A 2 9.05 -21.78 12.09
N ASP A 3 9.14 -20.48 12.33
CA ASP A 3 8.27 -19.86 13.33
C ASP A 3 6.84 -19.84 12.78
N ALA A 4 5.87 -20.11 13.65
CA ALA A 4 4.44 -20.10 13.29
C ALA A 4 3.91 -18.69 12.99
N MET A 5 4.68 -17.66 13.34
CA MET A 5 4.39 -16.26 13.10
C MET A 5 5.64 -15.58 12.54
N VAL A 6 5.48 -14.88 11.42
CA VAL A 6 6.55 -14.10 10.79
C VAL A 6 6.03 -12.68 10.65
N THR A 7 6.79 -11.72 11.15
CA THR A 7 6.53 -10.30 10.89
C THR A 7 7.02 -9.98 9.48
N SER A 8 6.15 -9.44 8.64
CA SER A 8 6.50 -9.07 7.27
C SER A 8 6.58 -7.56 7.14
N PHE A 9 7.72 -7.07 6.65
CA PHE A 9 7.93 -5.70 6.21
C PHE A 9 8.44 -5.75 4.76
N PRO A 10 7.93 -4.93 3.84
CA PRO A 10 6.95 -3.84 4.02
C PRO A 10 5.49 -4.30 3.90
N CYS A 11 4.58 -3.62 4.62
CA CYS A 11 3.12 -3.79 4.50
C CYS A 11 2.49 -2.43 4.18
N TYR A 12 1.63 -2.38 3.16
CA TYR A 12 0.96 -1.16 2.71
C TYR A 12 -0.54 -1.26 2.93
N LEU A 13 -1.11 -0.33 3.67
CA LEU A 13 -2.56 -0.18 3.83
C LEU A 13 -3.04 0.95 2.94
N VAL A 14 -4.12 0.70 2.21
CA VAL A 14 -4.81 1.72 1.41
C VAL A 14 -6.28 1.74 1.75
N THR A 15 -6.97 2.83 1.44
CA THR A 15 -8.43 2.89 1.58
C THR A 15 -9.11 2.10 0.46
N GLU A 16 -10.35 1.64 0.68
CA GLU A 16 -11.15 0.96 -0.37
C GLU A 16 -11.31 1.83 -1.64
N GLY A 17 -11.28 3.16 -1.49
CA GLY A 17 -11.31 4.08 -2.63
C GLY A 17 -10.11 3.94 -3.56
N VAL A 18 -8.92 3.69 -3.00
CA VAL A 18 -7.68 3.46 -3.74
C VAL A 18 -7.71 2.08 -4.41
N GLU A 19 -8.10 1.05 -3.67
CA GLU A 19 -8.26 -0.31 -4.21
C GLU A 19 -9.14 -0.32 -5.45
N ARG A 20 -10.35 0.27 -5.37
CA ARG A 20 -11.28 0.30 -6.50
C ARG A 20 -10.67 0.94 -7.75
N LYS A 21 -9.98 2.08 -7.61
CA LYS A 21 -9.34 2.73 -8.76
C LYS A 21 -8.20 1.89 -9.35
N ILE A 22 -7.42 1.22 -8.52
CA ILE A 22 -6.35 0.32 -8.97
C ILE A 22 -6.93 -0.88 -9.72
N LEU A 23 -7.99 -1.49 -9.20
CA LEU A 23 -8.67 -2.62 -9.83
C LEU A 23 -9.35 -2.23 -11.16
N GLU A 24 -9.96 -1.05 -11.24
CA GLU A 24 -10.53 -0.51 -12.49
C GLU A 24 -9.47 -0.29 -13.58
N SER A 25 -8.25 0.11 -13.17
CA SER A 25 -7.14 0.39 -14.07
C SER A 25 -6.37 -0.87 -14.53
N ARG A 26 -6.65 -2.03 -13.93
CA ARG A 26 -6.04 -3.34 -14.24
C ARG A 26 -4.50 -3.36 -14.18
N PHE A 27 -3.92 -2.68 -13.20
CA PHE A 27 -2.47 -2.69 -12.98
C PHE A 27 -1.94 -4.07 -12.58
N SER A 28 -0.72 -4.41 -13.00
CA SER A 28 -0.07 -5.69 -12.67
C SER A 28 0.71 -5.65 -11.34
N GLY A 29 1.04 -6.83 -10.81
CA GLY A 29 1.94 -6.93 -9.65
C GLY A 29 1.32 -6.60 -8.29
N VAL A 30 -0.01 -6.48 -8.20
CA VAL A 30 -0.72 -6.15 -6.96
C VAL A 30 -1.97 -7.00 -6.78
N THR A 31 -2.26 -7.31 -5.53
CA THR A 31 -3.52 -7.93 -5.07
C THR A 31 -3.98 -7.24 -3.79
N PHE A 32 -5.23 -7.45 -3.42
CA PHE A 32 -5.82 -6.86 -2.22
C PHE A 32 -6.39 -7.94 -1.31
N ASP A 33 -6.35 -7.68 -0.02
CA ASP A 33 -6.89 -8.57 1.00
C ASP A 33 -7.46 -7.77 2.17
N LYS A 34 -8.31 -8.41 2.96
CA LYS A 34 -8.90 -7.78 4.14
C LYS A 34 -7.87 -7.68 5.25
N VAL A 35 -7.93 -6.60 6.02
CA VAL A 35 -7.13 -6.42 7.22
C VAL A 35 -8.04 -6.07 8.39
N GLU A 36 -7.71 -6.59 9.57
CA GLU A 36 -8.33 -6.14 10.82
C GLU A 36 -7.56 -4.94 11.34
N VAL A 37 -8.28 -3.84 11.59
CA VAL A 37 -7.70 -2.61 12.14
C VAL A 37 -8.21 -2.44 13.56
N THR A 38 -7.27 -2.37 14.49
CA THR A 38 -7.56 -2.11 15.91
C THR A 38 -6.87 -0.81 16.31
N THR A 39 -7.61 0.05 17.00
CA THR A 39 -7.11 1.30 17.57
C THR A 39 -6.66 1.10 19.01
N SER A 40 -5.72 1.92 19.48
CA SER A 40 -5.36 1.96 20.89
C SER A 40 -6.36 2.82 21.67
N GLU A 41 -6.51 2.55 22.97
CA GLU A 41 -7.36 3.33 23.87
C GLU A 41 -7.05 4.83 23.80
N LEU A 42 -5.76 5.20 23.75
CA LEU A 42 -5.31 6.59 23.63
C LEU A 42 -5.81 7.27 22.34
N PHE A 43 -5.86 6.54 21.22
CA PHE A 43 -6.39 7.09 19.97
C PHE A 43 -7.89 7.40 20.09
N GLU A 44 -8.63 6.50 20.72
CA GLU A 44 -10.07 6.65 20.96
C GLU A 44 -10.38 7.82 21.90
N GLU A 45 -9.57 8.02 22.95
CA GLU A 45 -9.72 9.16 23.86
C GLU A 45 -9.40 10.51 23.18
N MET A 46 -8.35 10.55 22.35
CA MET A 46 -7.92 11.77 21.68
C MET A 46 -8.78 12.13 20.46
N GLN A 47 -9.42 11.16 19.83
CA GLN A 47 -10.21 11.32 18.59
C GLN A 47 -11.54 10.54 18.65
N PRO A 48 -12.42 10.83 19.63
CA PRO A 48 -13.59 10.00 19.93
C PRO A 48 -14.63 9.93 18.81
N ASP A 49 -14.74 10.97 17.98
CA ASP A 49 -15.69 11.04 16.87
C ASP A 49 -15.10 10.61 15.52
N GLN A 50 -13.79 10.31 15.47
CA GLN A 50 -13.10 10.00 14.23
C GLN A 50 -13.28 8.51 13.87
N LYS A 51 -14.22 8.24 12.96
CA LYS A 51 -14.27 6.93 12.30
C LYS A 51 -13.13 6.83 11.29
N LEU A 52 -12.28 5.83 11.47
CA LEU A 52 -11.28 5.48 10.46
C LEU A 52 -11.98 4.95 9.20
N PRO A 53 -11.51 5.34 8.00
CA PRO A 53 -12.01 4.72 6.78
C PRO A 53 -11.66 3.23 6.79
N PRO A 54 -12.44 2.38 6.09
CA PRO A 54 -12.06 0.99 5.90
C PRO A 54 -10.73 0.92 5.14
N PHE A 55 -9.80 0.16 5.70
CA PHE A 55 -8.50 -0.12 5.10
C PHE A 55 -8.50 -1.52 4.50
N VAL A 56 -7.74 -1.66 3.43
CA VAL A 56 -7.44 -2.93 2.78
C VAL A 56 -5.93 -3.07 2.65
N TRP A 57 -5.47 -4.31 2.70
CA TRP A 57 -4.06 -4.62 2.54
C TRP A 57 -3.71 -4.66 1.05
N LEU A 58 -2.81 -3.77 0.63
CA LEU A 58 -2.19 -3.81 -0.69
C LEU A 58 -1.00 -4.77 -0.67
N LYS A 59 -1.16 -5.91 -1.33
CA LYS A 59 -0.19 -7.00 -1.40
C LYS A 59 0.55 -6.93 -2.74
N VAL A 60 1.78 -6.45 -2.70
CA VAL A 60 2.66 -6.36 -3.85
C VAL A 60 3.28 -7.74 -4.12
N SER A 61 3.10 -8.24 -5.33
CA SER A 61 3.65 -9.51 -5.81
C SER A 61 4.45 -9.37 -7.11
N GLY A 62 4.44 -8.19 -7.73
CA GLY A 62 5.16 -7.93 -8.98
C GLY A 62 6.63 -7.60 -8.78
N LYS A 63 7.33 -7.49 -9.91
CA LYS A 63 8.76 -7.19 -9.98
C LYS A 63 8.98 -5.72 -10.29
N ALA A 64 9.76 -5.04 -9.44
CA ALA A 64 10.13 -3.65 -9.65
C ALA A 64 10.81 -3.46 -11.02
N GLY A 65 10.35 -2.49 -11.80
CA GLY A 65 10.85 -2.19 -13.15
C GLY A 65 10.28 -3.08 -14.27
N LEU A 66 9.43 -4.06 -13.96
CA LEU A 66 8.73 -4.89 -14.95
C LEU A 66 7.21 -4.77 -14.83
N ASP A 67 6.69 -4.90 -13.61
CA ASP A 67 5.28 -4.78 -13.29
C ASP A 67 4.92 -3.36 -12.83
N ASP A 68 3.63 -3.04 -12.85
CA ASP A 68 3.11 -1.76 -12.37
C ASP A 68 3.34 -1.55 -10.87
N PHE A 69 3.40 -2.63 -10.11
CA PHE A 69 3.76 -2.65 -8.69
C PHE A 69 4.89 -3.65 -8.46
N GLY A 70 5.90 -3.24 -7.68
CA GLY A 70 6.97 -4.12 -7.25
C GLY A 70 7.66 -3.65 -5.98
N ILE A 71 8.39 -4.55 -5.35
CA ILE A 71 9.24 -4.23 -4.20
C ILE A 71 10.70 -4.27 -4.65
N ALA A 72 11.42 -3.17 -4.45
CA ALA A 72 12.86 -3.10 -4.71
C ALA A 72 13.67 -3.85 -3.65
N LYS A 73 14.97 -4.07 -3.90
CA LYS A 73 15.87 -4.78 -2.98
C LYS A 73 16.02 -4.09 -1.61
N ASP A 74 15.80 -2.78 -1.58
CA ASP A 74 15.79 -1.95 -0.38
C ASP A 74 14.40 -1.87 0.29
N TYR A 75 13.47 -2.74 -0.10
CA TYR A 75 12.11 -2.84 0.41
C TYR A 75 11.23 -1.62 0.12
N ARG A 76 11.62 -0.74 -0.79
CA ARG A 76 10.75 0.35 -1.25
C ARG A 76 9.71 -0.14 -2.24
N LEU A 77 8.53 0.45 -2.17
CA LEU A 77 7.49 0.30 -3.17
C LEU A 77 7.92 1.03 -4.45
N VAL A 78 8.02 0.27 -5.53
CA VAL A 78 8.23 0.79 -6.88
C VAL A 78 6.92 0.65 -7.63
N VAL A 79 6.52 1.74 -8.28
CA VAL A 79 5.32 1.78 -9.10
C VAL A 79 5.62 2.36 -10.48
N SER A 80 4.84 1.96 -11.48
CA SER A 80 4.90 2.61 -12.79
C SER A 80 4.41 4.07 -12.72
N GLU A 81 4.77 4.87 -13.72
CA GLU A 81 4.34 6.26 -13.80
C GLU A 81 2.80 6.39 -13.82
N SER A 82 2.12 5.53 -14.55
CA SER A 82 0.65 5.46 -14.60
C SER A 82 0.02 5.23 -13.22
N VAL A 83 0.59 4.32 -12.42
CA VAL A 83 0.14 4.08 -11.04
C VAL A 83 0.41 5.30 -10.17
N LEU A 84 1.59 5.90 -10.29
CA LEU A 84 1.96 7.08 -9.52
C LEU A 84 0.99 8.24 -9.77
N ASP A 85 0.54 8.44 -11.01
CA ASP A 85 -0.44 9.48 -11.34
C ASP A 85 -1.80 9.22 -10.69
N VAL A 86 -2.27 7.97 -10.69
CA VAL A 86 -3.50 7.59 -9.96
C VAL A 86 -3.35 7.83 -8.46
N LEU A 87 -2.21 7.49 -7.87
CA LEU A 87 -1.92 7.72 -6.45
C LEU A 87 -1.86 9.21 -6.11
N LYS A 88 -1.23 10.04 -6.96
CA LYS A 88 -1.20 11.50 -6.76
C LYS A 88 -2.61 12.10 -6.74
N LEU A 89 -3.49 11.66 -7.63
CA LEU A 89 -4.89 12.09 -7.66
C LEU A 89 -5.68 11.67 -6.41
N LEU A 90 -5.21 10.66 -5.67
CA LEU A 90 -5.83 10.13 -4.46
C LEU A 90 -5.23 10.71 -3.17
N GLY A 91 -4.25 11.60 -3.27
CA GLY A 91 -3.75 12.37 -2.13
C GLY A 91 -2.56 11.74 -1.40
N VAL A 92 -1.64 11.06 -2.10
CA VAL A 92 -0.36 10.59 -1.53
C VAL A 92 0.65 11.76 -1.36
N SER A 93 0.17 12.92 -0.93
CA SER A 93 0.91 14.19 -0.88
C SER A 93 2.03 14.22 0.16
N ASN A 94 2.03 13.28 1.10
CA ASN A 94 3.02 13.19 2.18
C ASN A 94 4.12 12.13 1.92
N ALA A 95 4.13 11.47 0.76
CA ALA A 95 5.16 10.50 0.44
C ALA A 95 6.40 11.15 -0.18
N LEU A 96 7.58 10.65 0.18
CA LEU A 96 8.81 10.93 -0.54
C LEU A 96 8.85 10.07 -1.81
N ILE A 97 8.95 10.72 -2.97
CA ILE A 97 8.95 10.08 -4.29
C ILE A 97 10.30 10.35 -4.94
N GLU A 98 10.97 9.30 -5.38
CA GLU A 98 12.25 9.37 -6.10
C GLU A 98 12.18 8.49 -7.36
N PRO A 99 12.90 8.85 -8.44
CA PRO A 99 13.01 7.98 -9.61
C PRO A 99 13.62 6.62 -9.25
N PHE A 100 13.04 5.55 -9.81
CA PHE A 100 13.62 4.21 -9.69
C PHE A 100 14.62 3.98 -10.80
N GLU A 101 15.91 3.94 -10.46
CA GLU A 101 16.97 3.50 -11.36
C GLU A 101 17.13 1.98 -11.22
N GLY A 102 16.60 1.24 -12.19
CA GLY A 102 16.71 -0.23 -12.22
C GLY A 102 18.17 -0.68 -12.25
N SER A 103 18.54 -1.63 -11.40
CA SER A 103 19.86 -2.27 -11.36
C SER A 103 19.95 -3.48 -12.27
#